data_AF-A0A8S2NVQ0-F1
#
_entry.id   AF-A0A8S2NVQ0-F1
#
_cell.length_a   1.000
_cell.length_b   1.000
_cell.length_c   1.000
_cell.angle_alpha   90.00
_cell.angle_beta   90.00
_cell.angle_gamma   90.00
#
_symmetry.space_group_name_H-M   'P 1'
#
loop_
_entity.id
_entity.type
_entity.pdbx_description
1 polymer ?
#
loop_
_entity_poly.entity_id
_entity_poly.type
_entity_poly.pdbx_seq_one_letter_code
_entity_poly.pdbx_strand_id
1 'polypeptide(L)'
;HYATAGISPYNNNWSNIHDFTPVPDSKNYSLMDDSETVFKHIPAPTDPSCSHLNISDSQDQTITPFSYGELYREHNVERCFVVLFHEANYDVCARELIKMLRPLKIVLVQSKCYTINELSADRIFNNRSYNTLVTKDFVSQNSTDAVQQLDKFYNFASMQMFS
;
A
#
# COMPACT_ATOMS: atom_id res chain seq x y z
N HIS A 1 3.19 -7.85 16.87
CA HIS A 1 4.38 -7.01 16.66
C HIS A 1 4.05 -5.66 16.03
N TYR A 2 3.47 -5.61 14.81
CA TYR A 2 3.10 -4.34 14.14
C TYR A 2 2.23 -3.42 15.01
N ALA A 3 1.12 -3.93 15.56
CA ALA A 3 0.24 -3.16 16.45
C ALA A 3 0.97 -2.63 17.69
N THR A 4 1.78 -3.47 18.35
CA THR A 4 2.59 -3.08 19.52
C THR A 4 3.62 -2.00 19.18
N ALA A 5 4.13 -2.00 17.95
CA ALA A 5 5.06 -0.98 17.46
C ALA A 5 4.36 0.29 16.95
N GLY A 6 3.03 0.34 16.91
CA GLY A 6 2.27 1.44 16.32
C GLY A 6 2.45 1.57 14.80
N ILE A 7 2.84 0.49 14.12
CA ILE A 7 3.10 0.48 12.67
C ILE A 7 1.93 -0.20 11.96
N SER A 8 1.35 0.48 10.97
CA SER A 8 0.37 -0.13 10.07
C SER A 8 1.09 -0.89 8.94
N PRO A 9 0.73 -2.17 8.67
CA PRO A 9 1.29 -2.91 7.52
C PRO A 9 0.91 -2.28 6.17
N TYR A 10 -0.11 -1.42 6.14
CA TYR A 10 -0.54 -0.72 4.94
C TYR A 10 0.22 0.59 4.70
N ASN A 11 0.98 1.10 5.67
CA ASN A 11 1.74 2.34 5.50
C ASN A 11 3.19 2.05 5.09
N ASN A 12 3.37 1.56 3.87
CA ASN A 12 4.68 1.23 3.32
C ASN A 12 5.04 2.11 2.10
N ASN A 13 6.24 2.70 2.10
CA ASN A 13 6.77 3.58 1.05
C ASN A 13 8.20 3.16 0.62
N TRP A 14 8.47 1.86 0.63
CA TRP A 14 9.80 1.27 0.44
C TRP A 14 10.54 1.70 -0.84
N SER A 15 9.82 2.01 -1.92
CA SER A 15 10.41 2.28 -3.23
C SER A 15 10.74 3.76 -3.50
N ASN A 16 10.17 4.69 -2.74
CA ASN A 16 10.35 6.14 -2.95
C ASN A 16 11.56 6.64 -2.13
N ILE A 17 12.75 6.41 -2.68
CA ILE A 17 14.03 6.68 -2.02
C ILE A 17 14.51 8.08 -2.41
N HIS A 18 14.79 8.90 -1.39
CA HIS A 18 15.46 10.18 -1.56
C HIS A 18 16.98 10.03 -1.47
N ASP A 19 17.68 10.39 -2.53
CA ASP A 19 19.15 10.42 -2.56
C ASP A 19 19.63 11.84 -2.23
N PHE A 20 20.25 12.00 -1.06
CA PHE A 20 20.79 13.28 -0.61
C PHE A 20 22.11 13.67 -1.32
N THR A 21 22.76 12.73 -2.02
CA THR A 21 24.05 12.92 -2.68
C THR A 21 24.02 12.36 -4.11
N PRO A 22 23.14 12.87 -4.98
CA PRO A 22 23.01 12.35 -6.33
C PRO A 22 24.29 12.59 -7.13
N VAL A 23 24.69 11.58 -7.91
CA VAL A 23 25.77 11.70 -8.89
C VAL A 23 25.13 12.03 -10.24
N PRO A 24 25.59 13.06 -10.97
CA PRO A 24 25.08 13.36 -12.30
C PRO A 24 25.09 12.12 -13.20
N ASP A 25 24.02 11.92 -13.96
CA ASP A 25 23.86 10.82 -14.91
C ASP A 25 23.95 9.39 -14.32
N SER A 26 23.85 9.25 -13.00
CA SER A 26 23.86 7.96 -12.30
C SER A 26 22.86 7.92 -11.16
N LYS A 27 22.51 6.70 -10.73
CA LYS A 27 21.61 6.45 -9.59
C LYS A 27 22.34 5.59 -8.57
N ASN A 28 22.45 6.07 -7.33
CA ASN A 28 23.15 5.34 -6.26
C ASN A 28 22.35 4.17 -5.68
N TYR A 29 21.10 3.99 -6.13
CA TYR A 29 20.21 2.96 -5.65
C TYR A 29 19.42 2.32 -6.80
N SER A 30 19.08 1.06 -6.62
CA SER A 30 18.17 0.31 -7.47
C SER A 30 17.17 -0.44 -6.60
N LEU A 31 16.10 -0.94 -7.23
CA LEU A 31 15.15 -1.84 -6.58
C LEU A 31 15.51 -3.28 -6.96
N MET A 32 15.20 -4.22 -6.06
CA MET A 32 15.39 -5.65 -6.34
C MET A 32 14.39 -6.14 -7.41
N ASP A 33 14.79 -7.18 -8.15
CA ASP A 33 13.91 -7.86 -9.09
C ASP A 33 12.77 -8.56 -8.34
N ASP A 34 11.55 -8.44 -8.84
CA ASP A 34 10.33 -8.96 -8.21
C ASP A 34 10.14 -10.47 -8.40
N SER A 35 10.98 -11.11 -9.24
CA SER A 35 11.01 -12.55 -9.46
C SER A 35 11.86 -13.32 -8.45
N GLU A 36 12.64 -12.62 -7.62
CA GLU A 36 13.55 -13.25 -6.65
C GLU A 36 12.87 -13.53 -5.31
N THR A 37 13.18 -14.68 -4.69
CA THR A 37 12.65 -15.03 -3.36
C THR A 37 13.38 -14.27 -2.26
N VAL A 38 12.68 -13.96 -1.17
CA VAL A 38 13.30 -13.31 0.00
C VAL A 38 14.42 -14.17 0.58
N PHE A 39 14.24 -15.50 0.61
CA PHE A 39 15.24 -16.43 1.13
C PHE A 39 16.53 -16.52 0.32
N LYS A 40 16.55 -16.04 -0.93
CA LYS A 40 17.80 -15.89 -1.70
C LYS A 40 18.74 -14.87 -1.05
N HIS A 41 18.18 -13.81 -0.45
CA HIS A 41 18.94 -12.71 0.16
C HIS A 41 19.06 -12.84 1.68
N ILE A 42 17.99 -13.35 2.31
CA ILE A 42 17.91 -13.50 3.77
C ILE A 42 17.45 -14.93 4.05
N PRO A 43 18.37 -15.91 4.17
CA PRO A 43 18.00 -17.31 4.35
C PRO A 43 17.23 -17.53 5.65
N ALA A 44 16.33 -18.52 5.64
CA ALA A 44 15.63 -18.94 6.85
C ALA A 44 16.65 -19.40 7.93
N PRO A 45 16.38 -19.10 9.22
CA PRO A 45 17.24 -19.56 10.30
C PRO A 45 17.37 -21.09 10.30
N THR A 46 18.59 -21.60 10.41
CA THR A 46 18.89 -23.04 10.47
C THR A 46 19.08 -23.56 11.90
N ASP A 47 19.14 -22.66 12.89
CA ASP A 47 19.27 -23.04 14.30
C ASP A 47 18.00 -23.75 14.78
N PRO A 48 18.09 -24.97 15.36
CA PRO A 48 16.93 -25.69 15.87
C PRO A 48 16.09 -24.92 16.89
N SER A 49 16.69 -24.00 17.64
CA SER A 49 15.97 -23.13 18.58
C SER A 49 14.95 -22.23 17.88
N CYS A 50 15.14 -21.93 16.60
CA CYS A 50 14.24 -21.12 15.78
C CYS A 50 13.12 -21.94 15.10
N SER A 51 13.07 -23.26 15.29
CA SER A 51 12.08 -24.14 14.61
C SER A 51 10.61 -23.81 14.93
N HIS A 52 10.35 -23.13 16.04
CA HIS A 52 9.02 -22.65 16.42
C HIS A 52 8.58 -21.39 15.65
N LEU A 53 9.52 -20.70 15.00
CA LEU A 53 9.25 -19.54 14.15
C LEU A 53 8.78 -20.08 12.79
N ASN A 54 7.46 -20.18 12.62
CA ASN A 54 6.82 -20.60 11.37
C ASN A 54 7.01 -19.54 10.26
N ILE A 55 8.23 -19.39 9.77
CA ILE A 55 8.64 -18.36 8.81
C ILE A 55 8.28 -18.80 7.39
N SER A 56 7.76 -17.86 6.60
CA SER A 56 7.36 -18.08 5.22
C SER A 56 7.77 -16.88 4.36
N ASP A 57 8.20 -17.15 3.13
CA ASP A 57 8.45 -16.15 2.09
C ASP A 57 7.26 -16.05 1.09
N SER A 58 6.16 -16.75 1.37
CA SER A 58 4.97 -16.70 0.53
C SER A 58 4.27 -15.35 0.60
N GLN A 59 3.98 -14.75 -0.56
CA GLN A 59 3.17 -13.55 -0.67
C GLN A 59 1.74 -13.72 -0.13
N ASP A 60 1.24 -14.94 0.05
CA ASP A 60 -0.08 -15.20 0.65
C ASP A 60 -0.07 -15.17 2.17
N GLN A 61 1.10 -15.32 2.78
CA GLN A 61 1.29 -15.37 4.22
C GLN A 61 1.96 -14.10 4.75
N THR A 62 2.27 -13.13 3.87
CA THR A 62 2.82 -11.85 4.27
C THR A 62 1.83 -11.05 5.10
N ILE A 63 2.35 -10.41 6.15
CA ILE A 63 1.58 -9.45 6.97
C ILE A 63 1.45 -8.11 6.24
N THR A 64 2.50 -7.72 5.51
CA THR A 64 2.56 -6.48 4.74
C THR A 64 2.21 -6.80 3.29
N PRO A 65 1.12 -6.23 2.73
CA PRO A 65 0.75 -6.48 1.35
C PRO A 65 1.91 -6.23 0.39
N PHE A 66 2.13 -7.18 -0.53
CA PHE A 66 3.12 -6.98 -1.59
C PHE A 66 2.63 -5.85 -2.51
N SER A 67 3.39 -4.76 -2.53
CA SER A 67 3.09 -3.59 -3.36
C SER A 67 4.24 -3.29 -4.31
N TYR A 68 3.90 -2.85 -5.52
CA TYR A 68 4.87 -2.57 -6.57
C TYR A 68 5.53 -1.18 -6.47
N GLY A 69 4.96 -0.29 -5.67
CA GLY A 69 5.52 1.03 -5.43
C GLY A 69 5.74 1.82 -6.73
N GLU A 70 6.92 2.44 -6.85
CA GLU A 70 7.26 3.30 -8.00
C GLU A 70 7.59 2.53 -9.28
N LEU A 71 7.81 1.21 -9.22
CA LEU A 71 8.14 0.38 -10.39
C LEU A 71 7.06 0.46 -11.49
N TYR A 72 5.81 0.72 -11.11
CA TYR A 72 4.66 0.77 -12.02
C TYR A 72 4.08 2.19 -12.19
N ARG A 73 4.84 3.25 -11.87
CA ARG A 73 4.44 4.64 -12.19
C ARG A 73 4.73 5.03 -13.64
N GLU A 74 4.50 4.13 -14.59
CA GLU A 74 4.56 4.47 -16.00
C GLU A 74 3.37 5.36 -16.43
N HIS A 75 3.56 6.13 -17.49
CA HIS A 75 2.62 7.17 -17.92
C HIS A 75 1.37 6.66 -18.68
N ASN A 76 1.19 5.35 -18.88
CA ASN A 76 0.10 4.79 -19.69
C ASN A 76 -0.64 3.61 -19.06
N VAL A 77 -0.65 3.49 -17.73
CA VAL A 77 -1.36 2.42 -17.02
C VAL A 77 -2.68 2.93 -16.46
N GLU A 78 -3.75 2.15 -16.63
CA GLU A 78 -5.06 2.43 -16.02
C GLU A 78 -4.95 2.37 -14.50
N ARG A 79 -5.57 3.34 -13.80
CA ARG A 79 -5.52 3.42 -12.34
C ARG A 79 -6.91 3.23 -11.74
N CYS A 80 -6.94 2.57 -10.60
CA CYS A 80 -8.13 2.44 -9.77
C CYS A 80 -7.78 2.87 -8.35
N PHE A 81 -8.65 3.66 -7.74
CA PHE A 81 -8.52 4.09 -6.36
C PHE A 81 -9.64 3.45 -5.54
N VAL A 82 -9.26 2.71 -4.50
CA VAL A 82 -10.20 1.99 -3.62
C VAL A 82 -9.96 2.43 -2.18
N VAL A 83 -11.04 2.72 -1.46
CA VAL A 83 -11.01 3.01 -0.02
C VAL A 83 -12.00 2.11 0.71
N LEU A 84 -11.53 1.48 1.78
CA LEU A 84 -12.31 0.62 2.64
C LEU A 84 -12.55 1.34 3.98
N PHE A 85 -13.80 1.54 4.38
CA PHE A 85 -14.17 2.28 5.61
C PHE A 85 -14.49 1.38 6.82
N HIS A 86 -14.04 0.14 6.75
CA HIS A 86 -14.37 -0.94 7.68
C HIS A 86 -13.61 -0.83 9.02
N GLU A 87 -14.10 -0.01 9.97
CA GLU A 87 -13.38 0.30 11.22
C GLU A 87 -12.86 -0.92 12.00
N ALA A 88 -13.61 -2.03 12.05
CA ALA A 88 -13.22 -3.22 12.81
C ALA A 88 -12.56 -4.34 11.99
N ASN A 89 -12.75 -4.37 10.67
CA ASN A 89 -12.38 -5.50 9.81
C ASN A 89 -11.72 -5.12 8.48
N TYR A 90 -11.25 -3.87 8.32
CA TYR A 90 -10.57 -3.41 7.11
C TYR A 90 -9.42 -4.34 6.69
N ASP A 91 -8.72 -4.91 7.67
CA ASP A 91 -7.56 -5.78 7.46
C ASP A 91 -7.94 -7.09 6.74
N VAL A 92 -9.06 -7.70 7.13
CA VAL A 92 -9.61 -8.88 6.45
C VAL A 92 -10.11 -8.50 5.05
N CYS A 93 -10.88 -7.42 4.93
CA CYS A 93 -11.42 -6.97 3.65
C CYS A 93 -10.32 -6.62 2.64
N ALA A 94 -9.27 -5.92 3.08
CA ALA A 94 -8.15 -5.54 2.22
C ALA A 94 -7.38 -6.76 1.73
N ARG A 95 -7.09 -7.74 2.60
CA ARG A 95 -6.41 -8.97 2.19
C ARG A 95 -7.22 -9.78 1.17
N GLU A 96 -8.51 -9.95 1.41
CA GLU A 96 -9.38 -10.65 0.47
C GLU A 96 -9.49 -9.91 -0.87
N LEU A 97 -9.62 -8.58 -0.85
CA LEU A 97 -9.60 -7.77 -2.07
C LEU A 97 -8.31 -7.97 -2.86
N ILE A 98 -7.15 -7.83 -2.21
CA ILE A 98 -5.84 -7.99 -2.87
C ILE A 98 -5.68 -9.40 -3.45
N LYS A 99 -6.11 -10.42 -2.70
CA LYS A 99 -6.09 -11.82 -3.15
C LYS A 99 -6.97 -12.04 -4.38
N MET A 100 -8.16 -11.43 -4.42
CA MET A 100 -9.07 -11.47 -5.58
C MET A 100 -8.51 -10.75 -6.81
N LEU A 101 -7.74 -9.67 -6.62
CA LEU A 101 -7.17 -8.88 -7.71
C LEU A 101 -5.96 -9.56 -8.39
N ARG A 102 -5.19 -10.35 -7.64
CA ARG A 102 -3.98 -11.02 -8.14
C ARG A 102 -4.18 -11.88 -9.40
N PRO A 103 -5.16 -12.81 -9.48
CA PRO A 103 -5.37 -13.61 -10.70
C PRO A 103 -5.84 -12.77 -11.90
N LEU A 104 -6.38 -11.56 -11.66
CA LEU A 104 -6.82 -10.63 -12.71
C LEU A 104 -5.67 -9.80 -13.30
N LYS A 105 -4.43 -10.03 -12.84
CA LYS A 105 -3.24 -9.22 -13.21
C LYS A 105 -3.39 -7.73 -12.84
N ILE A 106 -4.26 -7.42 -11.88
CA ILE A 106 -4.36 -6.10 -11.29
C ILE A 106 -3.32 -6.04 -10.16
N VAL A 107 -2.39 -5.11 -10.27
CA VAL A 107 -1.28 -4.95 -9.33
C VAL A 107 -1.61 -3.95 -8.24
N LEU A 108 -1.24 -4.26 -7.00
CA LEU A 108 -1.29 -3.30 -5.91
C LEU A 108 -0.08 -2.37 -6.02
N VAL A 109 -0.31 -1.11 -6.39
CA VAL A 109 0.77 -0.11 -6.47
C VAL A 109 1.18 0.34 -5.06
N GLN A 110 0.21 0.74 -4.25
CA GLN A 110 0.45 1.23 -2.90
C GLN A 110 -0.80 1.04 -2.06
N SER A 111 -0.61 0.91 -0.75
CA SER A 111 -1.68 0.97 0.24
C SER A 111 -1.36 2.06 1.26
N LYS A 112 -2.39 2.48 2.01
CA LYS A 112 -2.31 3.43 3.12
C LYS A 112 -3.45 3.18 4.10
N CYS A 113 -3.22 3.46 5.37
CA CYS A 113 -4.22 3.37 6.44
C CYS A 113 -4.14 4.64 7.29
N TYR A 114 -5.24 5.41 7.31
CA TYR A 114 -5.36 6.66 8.05
C TYR A 114 -6.76 6.81 8.63
N THR A 115 -6.85 7.52 9.75
CA THR A 115 -8.12 8.07 10.23
C THR A 115 -8.46 9.30 9.38
N ILE A 116 -9.68 9.36 8.88
CA ILE A 116 -10.18 10.48 8.08
C ILE A 116 -11.37 11.13 8.78
N ASN A 117 -11.49 12.45 8.66
CA ASN A 117 -12.68 13.19 9.12
C ASN A 117 -13.59 13.52 7.94
N GLU A 118 -14.81 13.96 8.25
CA GLU A 118 -15.83 14.31 7.26
C GLU A 118 -15.36 15.33 6.22
N LEU A 119 -14.72 16.42 6.67
CA LEU A 119 -14.24 17.49 5.78
C LEU A 119 -13.18 17.00 4.80
N SER A 120 -12.26 16.16 5.24
CA SER A 120 -11.21 15.58 4.40
C SER A 120 -11.77 14.57 3.41
N ALA A 121 -12.73 13.74 3.84
CA ALA A 121 -13.39 12.78 2.97
C ALA A 121 -14.19 13.45 1.86
N ASP A 122 -14.97 14.48 2.18
CA ASP A 122 -15.71 15.27 1.19
C ASP A 122 -14.78 15.85 0.11
N ARG A 123 -13.60 16.35 0.51
CA ARG A 123 -12.59 16.89 -0.41
C ARG A 123 -11.99 15.83 -1.32
N ILE A 124 -11.68 14.65 -0.78
CA ILE A 124 -11.05 13.55 -1.51
C ILE A 124 -12.05 12.91 -2.48
N PHE A 125 -13.23 12.53 -1.99
CA PHE A 125 -14.20 11.72 -2.74
C PHE A 125 -15.21 12.54 -3.55
N ASN A 126 -15.18 13.87 -3.45
CA ASN A 126 -16.16 14.78 -4.10
C ASN A 126 -17.62 14.41 -3.79
N ASN A 127 -17.88 13.81 -2.64
CA ASN A 127 -19.22 13.38 -2.24
C ASN A 127 -19.53 13.96 -0.86
N ARG A 128 -20.58 14.80 -0.79
CA ARG A 128 -21.01 15.55 0.40
C ARG A 128 -21.67 14.69 1.48
N SER A 129 -21.68 13.37 1.31
CA SER A 129 -22.38 12.44 2.18
C SER A 129 -21.37 11.50 2.83
N TYR A 130 -20.44 12.06 3.60
CA TYR A 130 -19.44 11.29 4.35
C TYR A 130 -20.05 10.13 5.12
N ASN A 131 -21.14 10.35 5.85
CA ASN A 131 -21.83 9.28 6.60
C ASN A 131 -22.33 8.13 5.71
N THR A 132 -22.62 8.39 4.43
CA THR A 132 -22.97 7.34 3.46
C THR A 132 -21.74 6.66 2.85
N LEU A 133 -20.56 7.29 2.88
CA LEU A 133 -19.29 6.70 2.49
C LEU A 133 -18.70 5.84 3.61
N VAL A 134 -18.80 6.25 4.87
CA VAL A 134 -18.29 5.43 6.00
C VAL A 134 -19.04 4.09 6.10
N THR A 135 -20.26 4.02 5.54
CA THR A 135 -21.05 2.79 5.47
C THR A 135 -20.84 1.98 4.18
N LYS A 136 -20.05 2.47 3.21
CA LYS A 136 -19.82 1.82 1.91
C LYS A 136 -18.41 2.06 1.39
N ASP A 137 -17.72 0.98 1.02
CA ASP A 137 -16.44 1.10 0.33
C ASP A 137 -16.54 2.00 -0.92
N PHE A 138 -15.47 2.73 -1.20
CA PHE A 138 -15.36 3.64 -2.33
C PHE A 138 -14.48 3.03 -3.42
N VAL A 139 -14.90 3.17 -4.66
CA VAL A 139 -14.12 2.81 -5.86
C VAL A 139 -14.25 3.95 -6.87
N SER A 140 -13.12 4.38 -7.43
CA SER A 140 -13.09 5.37 -8.52
C SER A 140 -13.90 4.89 -9.73
N GLN A 141 -14.67 5.79 -10.35
CA GLN A 141 -15.54 5.43 -11.47
C GLN A 141 -14.77 5.15 -12.77
N ASN A 142 -13.63 5.80 -12.95
CA ASN A 142 -12.74 5.65 -14.11
C ASN A 142 -11.31 6.09 -13.74
N SER A 143 -10.37 5.83 -14.64
CA SER A 143 -8.95 6.14 -14.44
C SER A 143 -8.65 7.63 -14.23
N THR A 144 -9.37 8.52 -14.90
CA THR A 144 -9.19 9.98 -14.75
C THR A 144 -9.58 10.43 -13.34
N ASP A 145 -10.73 9.96 -12.85
CA ASP A 145 -11.17 10.24 -11.48
C ASP A 145 -10.22 9.62 -10.46
N ALA A 146 -9.73 8.40 -10.72
CA ALA A 146 -8.77 7.73 -9.84
C ALA A 146 -7.50 8.56 -9.63
N VAL A 147 -6.93 9.12 -10.70
CA VAL A 147 -5.75 10.00 -10.62
C VAL A 147 -6.03 11.22 -9.76
N GLN A 148 -7.14 11.93 -10.01
CA GLN A 148 -7.49 13.13 -9.24
C GLN A 148 -7.72 12.82 -7.75
N GLN A 149 -8.36 11.68 -7.46
CA GLN A 149 -8.64 11.24 -6.09
C GLN A 149 -7.36 10.80 -5.37
N LEU A 150 -6.44 10.13 -6.07
CA LEU A 150 -5.11 9.78 -5.55
C LEU A 150 -4.33 11.03 -5.17
N ASP A 151 -4.29 12.06 -6.03
CA ASP A 151 -3.58 13.31 -5.75
C ASP A 151 -4.13 14.00 -4.49
N LYS A 152 -5.47 14.08 -4.38
CA LYS A 152 -6.13 14.64 -3.19
C LYS A 152 -5.85 13.82 -1.94
N PHE A 153 -5.87 12.50 -2.05
CA PHE A 153 -5.60 11.59 -0.95
C PHE A 153 -4.15 11.71 -0.47
N TYR A 154 -3.17 11.75 -1.37
CA TYR A 154 -1.77 11.94 -0.99
C TYR A 154 -1.50 13.32 -0.38
N ASN A 155 -2.17 14.36 -0.86
CA ASN A 155 -2.11 15.69 -0.23
C ASN A 155 -2.68 15.69 1.19
N PHE A 156 -3.78 14.98 1.42
CA PHE A 156 -4.31 14.79 2.78
C PHE A 156 -3.35 13.98 3.66
N ALA A 157 -2.85 12.85 3.14
CA ALA A 157 -1.98 11.94 3.87
C ALA A 157 -0.65 12.60 4.25
N SER A 158 -0.08 13.43 3.37
CA SER A 158 1.14 14.18 3.68
C SER A 158 0.90 15.17 4.82
N MET A 159 -0.22 15.89 4.82
CA MET A 159 -0.57 16.81 5.91
C MET A 159 -0.75 16.10 7.26
N GLN A 160 -1.29 14.87 7.29
CA GLN A 160 -1.47 14.08 8.52
C GLN A 160 -0.16 13.49 9.05
N MET A 161 0.85 13.25 8.19
CA MET A 161 2.14 12.70 8.64
C MET A 161 3.03 13.75 9.34
N PHE A 162 2.72 15.04 9.19
CA PHE A 162 3.46 16.14 9.82
C PHE A 162 2.72 16.79 11.01
N SER A 163 1.54 16.29 11.39
CA SER A 163 0.74 16.75 12.53
C SER A 163 0.88 15.82 13.73
#